data_AF-A0A1C0U8L5-F1
#
_entry.id   AF-A0A1C0U8L5-F1
#
_cell.length_a   1.000
_cell.length_b   1.000
_cell.length_c   1.000
_cell.angle_alpha   90.00
_cell.angle_beta   90.00
_cell.angle_gamma   90.00
#
_symmetry.space_group_name_H-M   'P 1'
#
loop_
_entity.id
_entity.type
_entity.pdbx_description
1 polymer ?
#
loop_
_entity_poly.entity_id
_entity_poly.type
_entity_poly.pdbx_seq_one_letter_code
_entity_poly.pdbx_strand_id
1 'polypeptide(L)'
;MEQIIAQLCQLKIVPVIAVDRAEDIIPLGKALADNGLPVAEITFRSAAAEDAIRLLRKAQPNMLIGAGTVLNREQVMTAKQAGATFVVSPGFNPNTVKVCQELNIPIIPGVNNPSAIEGAMELGLKLLKFFPAEPSGGLLMIKAILAPYTELQIMPTGGIGPKNICDYLAVPRIVACGGSWMVSKALVDSQNWQEIGRLTREAVALVNGINK
;
A
#
# COMPACT_ATOMS: atom_id res chain seq x y z
N MET A 1 4.95 8.50 -11.31
CA MET A 1 4.66 8.69 -9.87
C MET A 1 3.32 9.42 -9.69
N GLU A 2 3.14 10.61 -10.28
CA GLU A 2 1.92 11.41 -10.13
C GLU A 2 0.60 10.66 -10.40
N GLN A 3 0.54 9.87 -11.48
CA GLN A 3 -0.63 9.04 -11.78
C GLN A 3 -0.97 8.05 -10.66
N ILE A 4 0.05 7.40 -10.07
CA ILE A 4 -0.13 6.47 -8.95
C ILE A 4 -0.67 7.24 -7.73
N ILE A 5 -0.10 8.41 -7.43
CA ILE A 5 -0.57 9.27 -6.33
C ILE A 5 -2.05 9.64 -6.52
N ALA A 6 -2.43 10.07 -7.73
CA ALA A 6 -3.82 10.44 -8.03
C ALA A 6 -4.79 9.26 -7.82
N GLN A 7 -4.41 8.05 -8.27
CA GLN A 7 -5.21 6.84 -8.04
C GLN A 7 -5.30 6.51 -6.54
N LEU A 8 -4.19 6.60 -5.80
CA LEU A 8 -4.18 6.37 -4.34
C LEU A 8 -5.07 7.37 -3.60
N CYS A 9 -5.00 8.67 -3.93
CA CYS A 9 -5.88 9.70 -3.37
C CYS A 9 -7.37 9.42 -3.64
N GLN A 10 -7.70 8.92 -4.82
CA GLN A 10 -9.07 8.55 -5.16
C GLN A 10 -9.56 7.37 -4.31
N LEU A 11 -8.73 6.33 -4.21
CA LEU A 11 -9.05 5.07 -3.54
C LEU A 11 -9.01 5.16 -2.01
N LYS A 12 -8.16 6.02 -1.46
CA LYS A 12 -7.92 6.30 -0.02
C LYS A 12 -7.44 5.12 0.84
N ILE A 13 -7.60 3.88 0.37
CA ILE A 13 -7.22 2.66 1.09
C ILE A 13 -6.41 1.76 0.16
N VAL A 14 -5.36 1.14 0.69
CA VAL A 14 -4.57 0.11 0.01
C VAL A 14 -4.62 -1.19 0.83
N PRO A 15 -5.30 -2.25 0.35
CA PRO A 15 -5.27 -3.57 0.98
C PRO A 15 -3.85 -4.16 0.96
N VAL A 16 -3.30 -4.43 2.15
CA VAL A 16 -1.99 -5.06 2.32
C VAL A 16 -2.18 -6.57 2.48
N ILE A 17 -1.84 -7.31 1.43
CA ILE A 17 -2.20 -8.72 1.25
C ILE A 17 -0.99 -9.62 1.51
N ALA A 18 -1.21 -10.68 2.28
CA ALA A 18 -0.34 -11.84 2.32
C ALA A 18 -1.17 -13.05 1.88
N VAL A 19 -0.65 -13.82 0.92
CA VAL A 19 -1.28 -15.02 0.36
C VAL A 19 -0.27 -16.15 0.38
N ASP A 20 -0.66 -17.34 0.83
CA ASP A 20 0.23 -18.52 0.83
C ASP A 20 0.09 -19.32 -0.47
N ARG A 21 -1.11 -19.29 -1.05
CA ARG A 21 -1.51 -19.90 -2.31
C ARG A 21 -1.71 -18.80 -3.34
N ALA A 22 -0.97 -18.84 -4.45
CA ALA A 22 -1.04 -17.79 -5.46
C ALA A 22 -2.43 -17.70 -6.10
N GLU A 23 -3.12 -18.84 -6.26
CA GLU A 23 -4.46 -18.94 -6.86
C GLU A 23 -5.54 -18.18 -6.08
N ASP A 24 -5.38 -18.00 -4.77
CA ASP A 24 -6.33 -17.27 -3.92
C ASP A 24 -6.39 -15.78 -4.26
N ILE A 25 -5.38 -15.25 -4.95
CA ILE A 25 -5.38 -13.85 -5.38
C ILE A 25 -6.48 -13.55 -6.40
N ILE A 26 -6.92 -14.55 -7.17
CA ILE A 26 -7.92 -14.37 -8.22
C ILE A 26 -9.30 -14.05 -7.61
N PRO A 27 -9.87 -14.91 -6.73
CA PRO A 27 -11.13 -14.58 -6.07
C PRO A 27 -10.99 -13.39 -5.11
N LEU A 28 -9.85 -13.23 -4.44
CA LEU A 28 -9.57 -12.06 -3.59
C LEU A 28 -9.59 -10.74 -4.38
N GLY A 29 -8.86 -10.69 -5.50
CA GLY A 29 -8.82 -9.52 -6.37
C GLY A 29 -10.18 -9.19 -6.98
N LYS A 30 -10.96 -10.21 -7.35
CA LYS A 30 -12.35 -10.03 -7.78
C LYS A 30 -13.22 -9.46 -6.66
N ALA A 31 -13.13 -9.99 -5.44
CA ALA A 31 -13.86 -9.48 -4.29
C ALA A 31 -13.51 -8.02 -3.98
N LEU A 32 -12.25 -7.61 -4.12
CA LEU A 32 -11.85 -6.21 -3.96
C LEU A 32 -12.43 -5.31 -5.06
N ALA A 33 -12.27 -5.71 -6.33
CA ALA A 33 -12.71 -4.93 -7.48
C ALA A 33 -14.23 -4.76 -7.53
N ASP A 34 -15.01 -5.85 -7.37
CA ASP A 34 -16.47 -5.83 -7.39
C ASP A 34 -17.07 -4.96 -6.27
N ASN A 35 -16.30 -4.71 -5.22
CA ASN A 35 -16.73 -3.96 -4.04
C ASN A 35 -16.10 -2.55 -3.96
N GLY A 36 -15.59 -2.05 -5.09
CA GLY A 36 -15.19 -0.64 -5.24
C GLY A 36 -13.77 -0.32 -4.80
N LEU A 37 -12.92 -1.33 -4.58
CA LEU A 37 -11.52 -1.13 -4.17
C LEU A 37 -10.54 -1.81 -5.15
N PRO A 38 -10.41 -1.33 -6.40
CA PRO A 38 -9.55 -1.93 -7.43
C PRO A 38 -8.05 -1.61 -7.21
N VAL A 39 -7.52 -1.96 -6.04
CA VAL A 39 -6.10 -1.82 -5.67
C VAL A 39 -5.64 -2.94 -4.73
N ALA A 40 -4.39 -3.37 -4.87
CA ALA A 40 -3.77 -4.39 -4.03
C ALA A 40 -2.26 -4.14 -3.82
N GLU A 41 -1.79 -4.19 -2.57
CA GLU A 41 -0.36 -4.32 -2.22
C GLU A 41 -0.08 -5.79 -1.83
N ILE A 42 0.54 -6.56 -2.72
CA ILE A 42 0.86 -7.98 -2.47
C ILE A 42 2.26 -8.05 -1.85
N THR A 43 2.35 -8.56 -0.62
CA THR A 43 3.60 -8.56 0.15
C THR A 43 4.52 -9.74 -0.19
N PHE A 44 5.81 -9.48 -0.40
CA PHE A 44 6.89 -10.48 -0.57
C PHE A 44 7.27 -11.19 0.76
N ARG A 45 6.26 -11.46 1.60
CA ARG A 45 6.40 -12.26 2.83
C ARG A 45 6.11 -13.74 2.61
N SER A 46 5.61 -14.10 1.42
CA SER A 46 5.39 -15.48 1.00
C SER A 46 6.06 -15.74 -0.34
N ALA A 47 6.39 -17.01 -0.61
CA ALA A 47 6.93 -17.43 -1.90
C ALA A 47 5.92 -17.26 -3.05
N ALA A 48 4.62 -17.20 -2.74
CA ALA A 48 3.54 -17.05 -3.71
C ALA A 48 3.40 -15.64 -4.29
N ALA A 49 4.12 -14.63 -3.77
CA ALA A 49 3.89 -13.22 -4.13
C ALA A 49 4.08 -12.93 -5.63
N GLU A 50 5.11 -13.50 -6.25
CA GLU A 50 5.37 -13.33 -7.68
C GLU A 50 4.22 -13.87 -8.54
N ASP A 51 3.87 -15.13 -8.33
CA ASP A 51 2.79 -15.78 -9.07
C ASP A 51 1.44 -15.11 -8.79
N ALA A 52 1.20 -14.67 -7.56
CA ALA A 52 0.00 -13.93 -7.21
C ALA A 52 -0.12 -12.60 -7.99
N ILE A 53 0.97 -11.82 -8.10
CA ILE A 53 0.97 -10.58 -8.90
C ILE A 53 0.67 -10.90 -10.37
N ARG A 54 1.30 -11.94 -10.93
CA ARG A 54 1.11 -12.37 -12.33
C ARG A 54 -0.33 -12.80 -12.61
N LEU A 55 -0.89 -13.65 -11.75
CA LEU A 55 -2.28 -14.12 -11.85
C LEU A 55 -3.26 -12.96 -11.72
N LEU A 56 -3.04 -12.06 -10.75
CA LEU A 56 -3.91 -10.91 -10.55
C LEU A 56 -3.86 -9.92 -11.72
N ARG A 57 -2.66 -9.62 -12.26
CA ARG A 57 -2.53 -8.77 -13.45
C ARG A 57 -3.31 -9.34 -14.63
N LYS A 58 -3.26 -10.66 -14.84
CA LYS A 58 -4.03 -11.32 -15.91
C LYS A 58 -5.53 -11.26 -15.65
N ALA A 59 -5.98 -11.51 -14.43
CA ALA A 59 -7.39 -11.55 -14.07
C ALA A 59 -8.04 -10.16 -13.96
N GLN A 60 -7.26 -9.15 -13.57
CA GLN A 60 -7.70 -7.77 -13.32
C GLN A 60 -6.75 -6.76 -14.00
N PRO A 61 -6.75 -6.64 -15.35
CA PRO A 61 -5.79 -5.83 -16.09
C PRO A 61 -5.78 -4.34 -15.71
N ASN A 62 -6.90 -3.82 -15.22
CA ASN A 62 -7.07 -2.41 -14.85
C ASN A 62 -6.85 -2.14 -13.34
N MET A 63 -6.66 -3.17 -12.52
CA MET A 63 -6.40 -3.01 -11.10
C MET A 63 -5.03 -2.38 -10.87
N LEU A 64 -4.95 -1.47 -9.88
CA LEU A 64 -3.69 -0.91 -9.40
C LEU A 64 -2.99 -1.96 -8.53
N ILE A 65 -1.88 -2.52 -9.01
CA ILE A 65 -1.18 -3.62 -8.33
C ILE A 65 0.19 -3.14 -7.91
N GLY A 66 0.46 -3.20 -6.61
CA GLY A 66 1.75 -2.91 -6.01
C GLY A 66 2.37 -4.14 -5.37
N ALA A 67 3.70 -4.16 -5.29
CA ALA A 67 4.46 -5.17 -4.55
C ALA A 67 4.92 -4.58 -3.22
N GLY A 68 4.49 -5.17 -2.11
CA GLY A 68 4.87 -4.78 -0.75
C GLY A 68 6.01 -5.63 -0.18
N THR A 69 6.62 -5.17 0.91
CA THR A 69 7.74 -5.87 1.57
C THR A 69 8.92 -6.14 0.63
N VAL A 70 9.19 -5.23 -0.31
CA VAL A 70 10.35 -5.34 -1.20
C VAL A 70 11.58 -4.76 -0.50
N LEU A 71 12.65 -5.54 -0.42
CA LEU A 71 13.85 -5.26 0.37
C LEU A 71 15.12 -5.12 -0.46
N ASN A 72 15.14 -5.64 -1.69
CA ASN A 72 16.35 -5.71 -2.51
C ASN A 72 16.08 -5.65 -4.04
N ARG A 73 17.16 -5.61 -4.83
CA ARG A 73 17.11 -5.53 -6.30
C ARG A 73 16.33 -6.68 -6.95
N GLU A 74 16.59 -7.91 -6.52
CA GLU A 74 15.96 -9.11 -7.09
C GLU A 74 14.44 -9.01 -6.99
N GLN A 75 13.93 -8.68 -5.80
CA GLN A 75 12.50 -8.52 -5.57
C GLN A 75 11.89 -7.36 -6.39
N VAL A 76 12.61 -6.26 -6.61
CA VAL A 76 12.14 -5.17 -7.51
C VAL A 76 11.99 -5.69 -8.94
N MET A 77 12.99 -6.43 -9.45
CA MET A 77 12.94 -7.00 -10.80
C MET A 77 11.79 -8.00 -10.93
N THR A 78 11.67 -8.93 -9.99
CA THR A 78 10.59 -9.93 -9.94
C THR A 78 9.21 -9.28 -9.92
N ALA A 79 8.99 -8.30 -9.03
CA ALA A 79 7.72 -7.58 -8.94
C ALA A 79 7.35 -6.88 -10.25
N LYS A 80 8.31 -6.17 -10.86
CA LYS A 80 8.11 -5.46 -12.13
C LYS A 80 7.77 -6.45 -13.26
N GLN A 81 8.53 -7.54 -13.38
CA GLN A 81 8.32 -8.56 -14.41
C GLN A 81 6.98 -9.29 -14.24
N ALA A 82 6.51 -9.49 -13.00
CA ALA A 82 5.21 -10.07 -12.72
C ALA A 82 4.03 -9.13 -13.07
N GLY A 83 4.28 -7.83 -13.25
CA GLY A 83 3.26 -6.85 -13.65
C GLY A 83 2.80 -5.89 -12.55
N ALA A 84 3.57 -5.77 -11.45
CA ALA A 84 3.38 -4.69 -10.49
C ALA A 84 3.72 -3.33 -11.11
N THR A 85 2.95 -2.32 -10.72
CA THR A 85 3.04 -0.94 -11.23
C THR A 85 3.72 0.02 -10.27
N PHE A 86 3.88 -0.38 -9.01
CA PHE A 86 4.64 0.33 -8.00
C PHE A 86 5.16 -0.65 -6.93
N VAL A 87 6.14 -0.20 -6.16
CA VAL A 87 6.79 -0.96 -5.09
C VAL A 87 6.62 -0.24 -3.76
N VAL A 88 6.47 -1.01 -2.68
CA VAL A 88 6.40 -0.53 -1.30
C VAL A 88 7.40 -1.31 -0.46
N SER A 89 8.23 -0.61 0.29
CA SER A 89 9.16 -1.22 1.27
C SER A 89 8.75 -0.84 2.70
N PRO A 90 9.03 -1.69 3.71
CA PRO A 90 8.66 -1.38 5.10
C PRO A 90 9.58 -0.32 5.71
N GLY A 91 10.80 -0.17 5.19
CA GLY A 91 11.78 0.83 5.58
C GLY A 91 12.47 1.45 4.37
N PHE A 92 13.35 2.42 4.61
CA PHE A 92 14.09 3.13 3.59
C PHE A 92 15.46 2.47 3.41
N ASN A 93 15.74 2.02 2.19
CA ASN A 93 17.06 1.55 1.78
C ASN A 93 17.42 2.26 0.47
N PRO A 94 18.46 3.12 0.44
CA PRO A 94 18.82 3.88 -0.75
C PRO A 94 19.20 2.97 -1.92
N ASN A 95 19.72 1.76 -1.65
CA ASN A 95 20.05 0.80 -2.71
C ASN A 95 18.80 0.28 -3.41
N THR A 96 17.73 -0.01 -2.66
CA THR A 96 16.45 -0.46 -3.23
C THR A 96 15.77 0.66 -4.00
N VAL A 97 15.82 1.90 -3.50
CA VAL A 97 15.27 3.08 -4.18
C VAL A 97 15.98 3.31 -5.53
N LYS A 98 17.32 3.29 -5.54
CA LYS A 98 18.11 3.47 -6.76
C LYS A 98 17.77 2.43 -7.82
N VAL A 99 17.59 1.16 -7.44
CA VAL A 99 17.16 0.11 -8.37
C VAL A 99 15.77 0.41 -8.96
N CYS A 100 14.82 0.84 -8.14
CA CYS A 100 13.50 1.23 -8.63
C CYS A 100 13.57 2.38 -9.64
N GLN A 101 14.44 3.37 -9.38
CA GLN A 101 14.69 4.49 -10.30
C GLN A 101 15.38 4.03 -11.60
N GLU A 102 16.43 3.22 -11.51
CA GLU A 102 17.12 2.58 -12.66
C GLU A 102 16.12 1.84 -13.57
N LEU A 103 15.17 1.13 -12.95
CA LEU A 103 14.17 0.34 -13.65
C LEU A 103 12.88 1.12 -13.96
N ASN A 104 12.79 2.42 -13.69
CA ASN A 104 11.59 3.22 -13.92
C ASN A 104 10.30 2.61 -13.32
N ILE A 105 10.37 2.02 -12.12
CA ILE A 105 9.21 1.58 -11.35
C ILE A 105 9.04 2.48 -10.11
N PRO A 106 7.87 3.14 -9.92
CA PRO A 106 7.62 3.97 -8.73
C PRO A 106 7.83 3.19 -7.43
N ILE A 107 8.45 3.83 -6.44
CA ILE A 107 8.63 3.27 -5.09
C ILE A 107 8.06 4.21 -4.02
N ILE A 108 7.38 3.65 -3.03
CA ILE A 108 6.91 4.32 -1.82
C ILE A 108 7.63 3.67 -0.62
N PRO A 109 8.83 4.13 -0.25
CA PRO A 109 9.58 3.49 0.82
C PRO A 109 9.09 3.88 2.20
N GLY A 110 9.27 2.97 3.16
CA GLY A 110 8.88 3.16 4.55
C GLY A 110 9.84 4.05 5.33
N VAL A 111 9.31 4.94 6.16
CA VAL A 111 10.04 5.81 7.09
C VAL A 111 9.24 5.95 8.39
N ASN A 112 9.91 6.36 9.47
CA ASN A 112 9.22 6.73 10.71
C ASN A 112 9.90 7.86 11.50
N ASN A 113 10.92 8.50 10.94
CA ASN A 113 11.69 9.53 11.62
C ASN A 113 12.30 10.55 10.62
N PRO A 114 12.69 11.75 11.09
CA PRO A 114 13.33 12.80 10.30
C PRO A 114 14.51 12.32 9.43
N SER A 115 15.48 11.59 10.00
CA SER A 115 16.68 11.20 9.26
C SER A 115 16.39 10.29 8.07
N ALA A 116 15.45 9.35 8.21
CA ALA A 116 15.03 8.50 7.11
C ALA A 116 14.25 9.27 6.03
N ILE A 117 13.47 10.28 6.44
CA ILE A 117 12.75 11.17 5.53
C ILE A 117 13.73 11.99 4.71
N GLU A 118 14.71 12.62 5.35
CA GLU A 118 15.75 13.41 4.69
C GLU A 118 16.54 12.56 3.69
N GLY A 119 16.91 11.33 4.07
CA GLY A 119 17.55 10.39 3.14
C GLY A 119 16.69 10.06 1.91
N ALA A 120 15.36 9.96 2.08
CA ALA A 120 14.45 9.72 0.96
C ALA A 120 14.26 10.96 0.08
N MET A 121 14.21 12.16 0.69
CA MET A 121 14.10 13.44 -0.01
C MET A 121 15.35 13.75 -0.82
N GLU A 122 16.54 13.40 -0.33
CA GLU A 122 17.81 13.51 -1.07
C GLU A 122 17.77 12.70 -2.39
N LEU A 123 17.01 11.61 -2.42
CA LEU A 123 16.77 10.80 -3.63
C LEU A 123 15.56 11.29 -4.45
N GLY A 124 15.01 12.46 -4.14
CA GLY A 124 13.90 13.10 -4.85
C GLY A 124 12.52 12.50 -4.55
N LEU A 125 12.36 11.71 -3.49
CA LEU A 125 11.08 11.10 -3.15
C LEU A 125 10.21 12.06 -2.35
N LYS A 126 8.95 12.21 -2.78
CA LYS A 126 7.96 13.10 -2.13
C LYS A 126 6.76 12.36 -1.53
N LEU A 127 6.58 11.08 -1.84
CA LEU A 127 5.57 10.21 -1.20
C LEU A 127 6.28 9.07 -0.48
N LEU A 128 6.06 8.97 0.83
CA LEU A 128 6.66 7.96 1.69
C LEU A 128 5.59 7.17 2.44
N LYS A 129 5.88 5.89 2.73
CA LYS A 129 5.09 5.09 3.65
C LYS A 129 5.50 5.44 5.07
N PHE A 130 4.55 5.71 5.95
CA PHE A 130 4.85 5.85 7.38
C PHE A 130 4.54 4.53 8.09
N PHE A 131 5.57 3.83 8.56
CA PHE A 131 5.42 2.47 9.09
C PHE A 131 6.42 2.16 10.23
N PRO A 132 6.00 1.44 11.28
CA PRO A 132 4.61 1.09 11.62
C PRO A 132 3.88 2.29 12.24
N ALA A 133 2.74 2.69 11.69
CA ALA A 133 2.12 3.98 11.99
C ALA A 133 1.75 4.15 13.47
N GLU A 134 0.84 3.34 14.00
CA GLU A 134 0.42 3.45 15.42
C GLU A 134 1.60 3.28 16.39
N PRO A 135 2.46 2.24 16.27
CA PRO A 135 3.58 2.07 17.20
C PRO A 135 4.66 3.16 17.11
N SER A 136 4.74 3.90 16.00
CA SER A 136 5.71 5.00 15.83
C SER A 136 5.17 6.36 16.30
N GLY A 137 4.06 6.39 17.06
CA GLY A 137 3.45 7.61 17.59
C GLY A 137 2.24 8.12 16.79
N GLY A 138 1.81 7.37 15.79
CA GLY A 138 0.55 7.56 15.06
C GLY A 138 0.38 8.95 14.43
N LEU A 139 -0.87 9.41 14.39
CA LEU A 139 -1.23 10.67 13.76
C LEU A 139 -0.52 11.89 14.35
N LEU A 140 -0.20 11.88 15.64
CA LEU A 140 0.53 12.95 16.31
C LEU A 140 1.94 13.09 15.73
N MET A 141 2.66 11.97 15.59
CA MET A 141 3.99 11.95 14.98
C MET A 141 3.93 12.43 13.52
N ILE A 142 2.97 11.95 12.73
CA ILE A 142 2.85 12.37 11.32
C ILE A 142 2.61 13.89 11.22
N LYS A 143 1.73 14.46 12.05
CA LYS A 143 1.50 15.92 12.06
C LYS A 143 2.76 16.71 12.41
N ALA A 144 3.55 16.24 13.38
CA ALA A 144 4.82 16.85 13.75
C ALA A 144 5.85 16.77 12.61
N ILE A 145 5.95 15.62 11.94
CA ILE A 145 6.81 15.42 10.76
C ILE A 145 6.39 16.33 9.61
N LEU A 146 5.11 16.42 9.32
CA LEU A 146 4.61 17.20 8.18
C LEU A 146 4.78 18.71 8.35
N ALA A 147 5.10 19.21 9.56
CA ALA A 147 5.31 20.64 9.80
C ALA A 147 6.58 21.19 9.11
N PRO A 148 7.79 20.61 9.28
CA PRO A 148 8.98 21.03 8.55
C PRO A 148 9.04 20.53 7.09
N TYR A 149 8.44 19.38 6.77
CA TYR A 149 8.52 18.78 5.43
C TYR A 149 7.26 19.12 4.60
N THR A 150 7.18 20.35 4.11
CA THR A 150 5.96 20.93 3.52
C THR A 150 5.50 20.27 2.21
N GLU A 151 6.44 19.71 1.43
CA GLU A 151 6.15 19.00 0.18
C GLU A 151 5.87 17.50 0.37
N LEU A 152 6.03 16.97 1.58
CA LEU A 152 5.98 15.54 1.84
C LEU A 152 4.53 15.03 1.91
N GLN A 153 4.26 13.96 1.17
CA GLN A 153 3.04 13.18 1.24
C GLN A 153 3.29 11.84 1.94
N ILE A 154 2.28 11.35 2.66
CA ILE A 154 2.40 10.16 3.51
C ILE A 154 1.32 9.14 3.19
N MET A 155 1.71 7.87 3.17
CA MET A 155 0.81 6.71 3.17
C MET A 155 1.02 5.91 4.46
N PRO A 156 0.29 6.19 5.56
CA PRO A 156 0.53 5.49 6.82
C PRO A 156 0.03 4.04 6.73
N THR A 157 0.71 3.12 7.42
CA THR A 157 0.35 1.70 7.47
C THR A 157 0.77 1.10 8.81
N GLY A 158 -0.05 0.22 9.37
CA GLY A 158 0.22 -0.50 10.62
C GLY A 158 -0.59 0.06 11.79
N GLY A 159 -1.55 -0.74 12.27
CA GLY A 159 -2.51 -0.35 13.30
C GLY A 159 -3.69 0.49 12.80
N ILE A 160 -3.85 0.65 11.49
CA ILE A 160 -4.97 1.38 10.88
C ILE A 160 -6.15 0.44 10.66
N GLY A 161 -7.35 0.91 10.99
CA GLY A 161 -8.61 0.22 10.77
C GLY A 161 -9.82 1.15 10.84
N PRO A 162 -11.04 0.60 10.87
CA PRO A 162 -12.28 1.38 10.82
C PRO A 162 -12.42 2.45 11.91
N LYS A 163 -11.74 2.26 13.05
CA LYS A 163 -11.83 3.16 14.20
C LYS A 163 -11.03 4.46 14.06
N ASN A 164 -9.95 4.46 13.28
CA ASN A 164 -9.00 5.58 13.21
C ASN A 164 -8.69 6.06 11.79
N ILE A 165 -9.08 5.32 10.74
CA ILE A 165 -8.71 5.66 9.37
C ILE A 165 -9.20 7.05 8.94
N CYS A 166 -10.38 7.48 9.40
CA CYS A 166 -10.91 8.80 9.07
C CYS A 166 -10.04 9.93 9.65
N ASP A 167 -9.49 9.75 10.85
CA ASP A 167 -8.62 10.75 11.48
C ASP A 167 -7.30 10.93 10.70
N TYR A 168 -6.76 9.83 10.17
CA TYR A 168 -5.60 9.87 9.28
C TYR A 168 -5.94 10.58 7.96
N LEU A 169 -7.02 10.16 7.29
CA LEU A 169 -7.40 10.70 5.98
C LEU A 169 -7.88 12.17 6.04
N ALA A 170 -8.24 12.69 7.22
CA ALA A 170 -8.55 14.09 7.41
C ALA A 170 -7.32 15.03 7.27
N VAL A 171 -6.09 14.49 7.27
CA VAL A 171 -4.88 15.28 7.04
C VAL A 171 -4.61 15.39 5.53
N PRO A 172 -4.59 16.59 4.93
CA PRO A 172 -4.54 16.75 3.47
C PRO A 172 -3.34 16.12 2.77
N ARG A 173 -2.21 15.95 3.46
CA ARG A 173 -0.99 15.32 2.92
C ARG A 173 -0.93 13.80 3.14
N ILE A 174 -1.98 13.19 3.70
CA ILE A 174 -2.14 11.74 3.73
C ILE A 174 -2.91 11.32 2.46
N VAL A 175 -2.25 10.58 1.57
CA VAL A 175 -2.79 10.23 0.24
C VAL A 175 -3.71 9.02 0.30
N ALA A 176 -3.38 8.03 1.13
CA ALA A 176 -4.13 6.81 1.35
C ALA A 176 -3.62 6.14 2.62
N CYS A 177 -4.38 5.22 3.21
CA CYS A 177 -3.91 4.38 4.30
C CYS A 177 -3.75 2.92 3.85
N GLY A 178 -2.66 2.28 4.26
CA GLY A 178 -2.48 0.83 4.10
C GLY A 178 -3.16 0.06 5.24
N GLY A 179 -3.86 -1.02 4.92
CA GLY A 179 -4.58 -1.82 5.92
C GLY A 179 -4.87 -3.24 5.48
N SER A 180 -5.05 -4.14 6.45
CA SER A 180 -5.31 -5.56 6.20
C SER A 180 -6.60 -6.10 6.83
N TRP A 181 -7.40 -5.27 7.50
CA TRP A 181 -8.58 -5.75 8.23
C TRP A 181 -9.65 -6.35 7.31
N MET A 182 -9.79 -5.83 6.08
CA MET A 182 -10.74 -6.34 5.08
C MET A 182 -10.20 -7.55 4.29
N VAL A 183 -8.89 -7.81 4.35
CA VAL A 183 -8.19 -8.91 3.65
C VAL A 183 -7.33 -9.70 4.63
N SER A 184 -7.81 -9.90 5.86
CA SER A 184 -7.02 -10.57 6.89
C SER A 184 -6.63 -11.98 6.43
N LYS A 185 -5.43 -12.44 6.83
CA LYS A 185 -4.94 -13.76 6.44
C LYS A 185 -5.94 -14.88 6.79
N ALA A 186 -6.60 -14.80 7.94
CA ALA A 186 -7.63 -15.76 8.34
C ALA A 186 -8.82 -15.83 7.36
N LEU A 187 -9.26 -14.69 6.82
CA LEU A 187 -10.34 -14.65 5.84
C LEU A 187 -9.91 -15.21 4.48
N VAL A 188 -8.66 -14.93 4.08
CA VAL A 188 -8.08 -15.46 2.83
C VAL A 188 -7.88 -16.97 2.92
N ASP A 189 -7.28 -17.46 4.01
CA ASP A 189 -6.99 -18.89 4.21
C ASP A 189 -8.29 -19.72 4.31
N SER A 190 -9.35 -19.15 4.90
CA SER A 190 -10.69 -19.77 4.95
C SER A 190 -11.52 -19.52 3.68
N GLN A 191 -10.97 -18.84 2.68
CA GLN A 191 -11.62 -18.49 1.42
C GLN A 191 -12.97 -17.78 1.60
N ASN A 192 -13.10 -16.96 2.64
CA ASN A 192 -14.33 -16.24 2.97
C ASN A 192 -14.47 -14.96 2.14
N TRP A 193 -14.60 -15.14 0.82
CA TRP A 193 -14.68 -14.04 -0.15
C TRP A 193 -15.91 -13.15 0.03
N GLN A 194 -17.01 -13.71 0.54
CA GLN A 194 -18.22 -12.96 0.84
C GLN A 194 -17.98 -11.94 1.95
N GLU A 195 -17.32 -12.36 3.03
CA GLU A 195 -16.99 -11.48 4.14
C GLU A 195 -15.95 -10.43 3.76
N ILE A 196 -14.94 -10.80 2.98
CA ILE A 196 -13.97 -9.86 2.40
C ILE A 196 -14.70 -8.80 1.56
N GLY A 197 -15.65 -9.21 0.72
CA GLY A 197 -16.47 -8.29 -0.05
C GLY A 197 -17.31 -7.35 0.82
N ARG A 198 -17.92 -7.85 1.90
CA ARG A 198 -18.68 -7.04 2.87
C ARG A 198 -17.77 -5.99 3.53
N LEU A 199 -16.64 -6.42 4.11
CA LEU A 199 -15.67 -5.55 4.77
C LEU A 199 -15.06 -4.52 3.82
N THR A 200 -14.86 -4.90 2.55
CA THR A 200 -14.38 -3.98 1.50
C THR A 200 -15.41 -2.88 1.23
N ARG A 201 -16.69 -3.22 1.03
CA ARG A 201 -17.74 -2.21 0.83
C ARG A 201 -17.85 -1.26 2.01
N GLU A 202 -17.77 -1.78 3.23
CA GLU A 202 -17.80 -0.97 4.46
C GLU A 202 -16.61 -0.02 4.54
N ALA A 203 -15.41 -0.51 4.22
CA ALA A 203 -14.21 0.33 4.18
C ALA A 203 -14.32 1.45 3.14
N VAL A 204 -14.79 1.13 1.92
CA VAL A 204 -14.99 2.11 0.84
C VAL A 204 -16.06 3.15 1.22
N ALA A 205 -17.19 2.71 1.80
CA ALA A 205 -18.25 3.61 2.24
C ALA A 205 -17.76 4.56 3.35
N LEU A 206 -16.98 4.03 4.32
CA LEU A 206 -16.42 4.79 5.43
C LEU A 206 -15.55 5.95 4.95
N VAL A 207 -14.59 5.69 4.05
CA VAL A 207 -13.63 6.71 3.61
C VAL A 207 -14.20 7.69 2.59
N ASN A 208 -15.26 7.31 1.87
CA ASN A 208 -15.99 8.22 1.00
C ASN A 208 -16.97 9.12 1.77
N GLY A 209 -17.30 8.78 3.01
CA GLY A 209 -18.08 9.63 3.91
C GLY A 209 -17.33 10.86 4.43
N ILE A 210 -15.99 10.90 4.34
CA ILE A 210 -15.14 11.99 4.87
C ILE A 210 -15.32 13.31 4.09
N ASN A 211 -15.76 13.23 2.84
CA ASN A 211 -16.00 14.40 1.98
C ASN A 211 -17.47 14.89 2.01
N LYS A 212 -18.28 14.42 2.97
CA LYS A 212 -19.64 14.90 3.21
C LYS A 212 -19.72 15.83 4.41
#